data_AF-A0A8J8G0U4-F1
#
_entry.id   AF-A0A8J8G0U4-F1
#
_cell.length_a   1.000
_cell.length_b   1.000
_cell.length_c   1.000
_cell.angle_alpha   90.00
_cell.angle_beta   90.00
_cell.angle_gamma   90.00
#
_symmetry.space_group_name_H-M   'P 1'
#
loop_
_entity.id
_entity.type
_entity.pdbx_description
1 polymer ?
#
loop_
_entity_poly.entity_id
_entity_poly.type
_entity_poly.pdbx_seq_one_letter_code
_entity_poly.pdbx_strand_id
1 'polypeptide(L)' 'MKYVPKKSYMQVFKNNCSYNSYGIVLADISNSNINDNFCFDNHKGIYTISSECINILRNNCTKSTRYGIELRE' A
#
# COMPACT_ATOMS: atom_id res chain seq x y z
N MET A 1 -9.98 -3.85 3.90
CA MET A 1 -8.64 -3.53 4.44
C MET A 1 -7.77 -4.77 4.50
N LYS A 2 -6.56 -4.74 3.92
CA LYS A 2 -5.56 -5.83 4.04
C LYS A 2 -4.40 -5.33 4.90
N TYR A 3 -4.27 -5.87 6.11
CA TYR A 3 -3.16 -5.60 7.01
C TYR A 3 -2.08 -6.65 6.82
N VAL A 4 -0.81 -6.23 6.81
CA VAL A 4 0.32 -7.13 6.67
C VAL A 4 1.28 -6.94 7.85
N PRO A 5 1.45 -7.97 8.71
CA PRO A 5 2.37 -7.92 9.84
C PRO A 5 3.84 -8.16 9.44
N LYS A 6 4.74 -7.76 10.35
CA LYS A 6 6.21 -7.84 10.28
C LYS A 6 6.72 -9.09 9.54
N LYS A 7 7.31 -8.88 8.37
CA LYS A 7 7.91 -9.94 7.56
C LYS A 7 8.93 -9.35 6.59
N SER A 8 10.11 -9.97 6.53
CA SER A 8 11.06 -9.73 5.45
C SER A 8 10.51 -10.43 4.21
N TYR A 9 10.24 -9.68 3.15
CA TYR A 9 9.69 -10.14 1.87
C TYR A 9 8.18 -10.48 1.85
N MET A 10 7.45 -9.68 1.08
CA MET A 10 6.03 -9.77 0.83
C MET A 10 5.71 -9.46 -0.64
N GLN A 11 4.70 -10.13 -1.18
CA GLN A 11 4.15 -9.84 -2.50
C GLN A 11 2.66 -9.47 -2.36
N VAL A 12 2.31 -8.24 -2.71
CA VAL A 12 0.91 -7.78 -2.76
C VAL A 12 0.58 -7.39 -4.18
N PHE A 13 -0.20 -8.22 -4.86
CA PHE A 13 -0.53 -7.99 -6.26
C PHE A 13 -2.02 -8.21 -6.57
N LYS A 14 -2.56 -7.42 -7.50
CA LYS A 14 -3.92 -7.57 -8.05
C LYS A 14 -5.03 -7.60 -7.00
N ASN A 15 -4.92 -6.82 -5.94
CA ASN A 15 -5.99 -6.66 -4.95
C ASN A 15 -6.84 -5.43 -5.30
N ASN A 16 -8.15 -5.52 -5.07
CA ASN A 16 -9.02 -4.34 -5.02
C ASN A 16 -9.22 -3.95 -3.56
N CYS A 17 -8.63 -2.83 -3.16
CA CYS A 17 -8.68 -2.25 -1.82
C CYS A 17 -9.27 -0.84 -1.89
N SER A 18 -10.39 -0.68 -2.61
CA SER A 18 -11.06 0.61 -2.82
C SER A 18 -12.07 0.91 -1.70
N TYR A 19 -12.43 2.18 -1.50
CA TYR A 19 -13.48 2.61 -0.54
C TYR A 19 -13.21 2.28 0.93
N ASN A 20 -11.95 2.38 1.37
CA ASN A 20 -11.52 2.20 2.75
C ASN A 20 -10.87 3.48 3.29
N SER A 21 -10.70 3.61 4.61
CA SER A 21 -9.83 4.67 5.15
C SER A 21 -8.39 4.46 4.67
N TYR A 22 -7.87 3.24 4.74
CA TYR A 22 -6.56 2.87 4.19
C TYR A 22 -6.74 1.71 3.21
N GLY A 23 -6.20 1.85 1.99
CA GLY A 23 -6.21 0.79 0.98
C GLY A 23 -5.25 -0.34 1.35
N ILE A 24 -3.94 -0.09 1.23
CA ILE A 24 -2.86 -1.00 1.62
C ILE A 24 -1.98 -0.30 2.66
N VAL A 25 -1.71 -0.98 3.77
CA VAL A 25 -0.78 -0.53 4.81
C VAL A 25 0.40 -1.49 4.90
N LEU A 26 1.61 -0.96 4.81
CA LEU A 26 2.86 -1.67 5.04
C LEU A 26 3.53 -1.08 6.27
N ALA A 27 3.72 -1.89 7.31
CA ALA A 27 4.36 -1.50 8.55
C ALA A 27 5.48 -2.49 8.87
N ASP A 28 6.68 -1.98 9.14
CA ASP A 28 7.85 -2.78 9.51
C ASP A 28 8.16 -3.90 8.51
N ILE A 29 8.06 -3.58 7.21
CA ILE A 29 8.28 -4.52 6.11
C ILE A 29 9.55 -4.16 5.34
N SER A 30 10.29 -5.16 4.90
CA SER A 30 11.43 -4.96 4.01
C SER A 30 11.37 -5.82 2.74
N ASN A 31 12.06 -5.40 1.69
CA ASN A 31 12.33 -6.20 0.48
C ASN A 31 11.06 -6.74 -0.19
N SER A 32 10.07 -5.88 -0.45
CA SER A 32 8.73 -6.32 -0.85
C SER A 32 8.22 -5.64 -2.12
N ASN A 33 7.32 -6.32 -2.83
CA ASN A 33 6.78 -5.87 -4.12
C ASN A 33 5.27 -5.67 -4.05
N ILE A 34 4.82 -4.44 -4.29
CA ILE A 34 3.40 -4.04 -4.33
C ILE A 34 3.05 -3.62 -5.75
N ASN A 35 2.34 -4.49 -6.46
CA ASN A 35 2.13 -4.32 -7.90
C ASN A 35 0.68 -4.45 -8.33
N ASP A 36 0.24 -3.64 -9.29
CA ASP A 36 -1.05 -3.86 -9.99
C ASP A 36 -2.29 -3.89 -9.04
N ASN A 37 -2.27 -3.17 -7.92
CA ASN A 37 -3.42 -3.06 -7.00
C ASN A 37 -4.29 -1.85 -7.34
N PHE A 38 -5.60 -1.99 -7.13
CA PHE A 38 -6.58 -0.90 -7.21
C PHE A 38 -6.92 -0.41 -5.81
N CYS A 39 -6.51 0.80 -5.46
CA CYS A 39 -6.74 1.48 -4.19
C CYS A 39 -7.53 2.78 -4.43
N PHE A 40 -8.68 2.68 -5.10
CA PHE A 40 -9.50 3.83 -5.49
C PHE A 40 -10.33 4.37 -4.31
N ASP A 41 -10.47 5.69 -4.22
CA ASP A 41 -11.37 6.37 -3.27
C ASP A 41 -11.15 5.95 -1.81
N ASN A 42 -9.89 6.03 -1.37
CA ASN A 42 -9.50 5.79 0.02
C ASN A 42 -9.13 7.08 0.76
N HIS A 43 -9.05 7.12 2.09
CA HIS A 43 -8.38 8.27 2.73
C HIS A 43 -6.88 8.30 2.38
N LYS A 44 -6.23 7.14 2.47
CA LYS A 44 -4.90 6.89 1.91
C LYS A 44 -4.90 5.62 1.05
N GLY A 45 -4.39 5.69 -0.18
CA GLY A 45 -4.33 4.53 -1.07
C GLY A 45 -3.32 3.49 -0.61
N ILE A 46 -2.03 3.77 -0.73
CA ILE A 46 -0.93 2.96 -0.18
C ILE A 46 -0.19 3.78 0.87
N TYR A 47 -0.02 3.23 2.07
CA TYR A 47 0.66 3.87 3.19
C TYR A 47 1.77 2.98 3.72
N THR A 48 3.01 3.47 3.71
CA THR A 48 4.17 2.77 4.30
C THR A 48 4.64 3.49 5.56
N ILE A 49 5.02 2.71 6.58
CA ILE A 49 5.64 3.20 7.82
C ILE A 49 6.79 2.26 8.19
N SER A 50 7.96 2.82 8.48
CA SER A 50 9.15 2.08 8.92
C SER A 50 9.45 0.87 8.03
N SER A 51 9.32 1.08 6.71
CA SER A 51 9.46 0.03 5.70
C SER A 51 10.54 0.41 4.70
N GLU A 52 11.38 -0.56 4.34
CA GLU A 52 12.57 -0.33 3.52
C GLU A 52 12.59 -1.24 2.28
N CYS A 53 13.29 -0.84 1.23
CA CYS A 53 13.44 -1.65 0.01
C CYS A 53 12.09 -2.15 -0.55
N ILE A 54 11.09 -1.27 -0.67
CA ILE A 54 9.76 -1.58 -1.20
C ILE A 54 9.65 -1.09 -2.65
N ASN A 55 9.27 -1.99 -3.56
CA ASN A 55 8.92 -1.62 -4.93
C ASN A 55 7.40 -1.46 -5.06
N ILE A 56 6.95 -0.27 -5.45
CA ILE A 56 5.52 0.04 -5.66
C ILE A 56 5.31 0.38 -7.13
N LEU A 57 4.75 -0.55 -7.92
CA LEU A 57 4.61 -0.37 -9.38
C LEU A 57 3.17 -0.59 -9.86
N ARG A 58 2.72 0.24 -10.81
CA ARG A 58 1.42 0.07 -11.51
C ARG A 58 0.20 -0.04 -10.58
N ASN A 59 0.23 0.58 -9.40
CA ASN A 59 -0.94 0.64 -8.52
C ASN A 59 -1.80 1.85 -8.87
N ASN A 60 -3.12 1.66 -8.96
CA ASN A 60 -4.06 2.74 -9.19
C ASN A 60 -4.60 3.25 -7.85
N CYS A 61 -4.06 4.37 -7.37
CA CYS A 61 -4.46 5.00 -6.10
C CYS A 61 -5.15 6.36 -6.33
N THR A 62 -6.12 6.39 -7.25
CA THR A 62 -6.84 7.62 -7.62
C THR A 62 -8.00 7.93 -6.67
N LYS A 63 -8.40 9.21 -6.62
CA LYS A 63 -9.46 9.75 -5.74
C LYS A 63 -9.22 9.57 -4.24
N SER A 64 -7.99 9.32 -3.80
CA SER A 64 -7.74 9.30 -2.36
C SER A 64 -7.93 10.69 -1.75
N THR A 65 -8.61 10.80 -0.60
CA THR A 65 -8.97 12.10 -0.02
C THR A 65 -7.82 12.83 0.66
N ARG A 66 -6.73 12.13 1.00
CA ARG A 66 -5.51 12.74 1.54
C ARG A 66 -4.28 12.46 0.69
N TYR A 67 -3.92 11.19 0.50
CA TYR A 67 -2.75 10.80 -0.31
C TYR A 67 -3.05 9.53 -1.12
N GLY A 68 -2.68 9.52 -2.40
CA GLY A 68 -2.72 8.29 -3.20
C GLY A 68 -1.69 7.28 -2.69
N ILE A 69 -0.44 7.71 -2.56
CA ILE A 69 0.67 6.93 -1.98
C ILE A 69 1.39 7.85 -0.99
N GLU A 70 1.56 7.40 0.26
CA GLU A 70 2.34 8.12 1.28
C GLU A 70 3.43 7.19 1.81
N LEU A 71 4.68 7.65 1.74
CA LEU A 71 5.85 6.97 2.27
C LEU A 71 6.29 7.69 3.55
N ARG A 72 6.31 6.98 4.67
CA ARG A 72 6.90 7.45 5.92
C ARG A 72 8.01 6.52 6.38
N GLU A 73 9.05 7.16 6.91
CA GLU A 73 10.09 6.53 7.74
C GLU A 73 9.48 6.06 9.06
#